data_AF-A0AAU6TEK7-F1
#
_entry.id   AF-A0AAU6TEK7-F1
#
_cell.length_a   1.000
_cell.length_b   1.000
_cell.length_c   1.000
_cell.angle_alpha   90.00
_cell.angle_beta   90.00
_cell.angle_gamma   90.00
#
_symmetry.space_group_name_H-M   'P 1'
#
loop_
_entity.id
_entity.type
_entity.pdbx_description
1 polymer ?
#
loop_
_entity_poly.entity_id
_entity_poly.type
_entity_poly.pdbx_seq_one_letter_code
_entity_poly.pdbx_strand_id
1 'polypeptide(L)'
;MLFIPPIIINTIPTIVAAISKVATTIGPMIAKYAPILLETLGKNLPRAIQTIEGVSLVANILRPNEQVEDLGAKAMAADKAPEDFTRINDYIDYLRNEVEVDSQALSQDPIDSTIRNAIGATIALKGVGEMMGTEISLPFLKTISQLGLEPKLILTIVKAYAQSGLNIDDVELYLNDQLSIAQSQQHSEVLVTAFQVAEPELDRQQAEDAVMNLR
;
A
#
# COMPACT_ATOMS: atom_id res chain seq x y z
N MET A 1 2.38 -6.05 -18.89
CA MET A 1 1.99 -4.67 -18.53
C MET A 1 0.55 -4.74 -18.04
N LEU A 2 0.31 -4.57 -16.74
CA LEU A 2 -1.01 -4.62 -16.12
C LEU A 2 -1.81 -3.39 -16.56
N PHE A 3 -2.97 -3.61 -17.19
CA PHE A 3 -3.89 -2.52 -17.54
C PHE A 3 -4.87 -2.34 -16.38
N ILE A 4 -4.54 -1.44 -15.46
CA ILE A 4 -5.51 -0.98 -14.46
C ILE A 4 -6.33 0.13 -15.14
N PRO A 5 -7.61 -0.08 -15.45
CA PRO A 5 -8.42 0.93 -16.11
C PRO A 5 -8.51 2.18 -15.22
N PRO A 6 -8.40 3.39 -15.80
CA PRO A 6 -8.55 4.62 -15.03
C PRO A 6 -9.96 4.65 -14.41
N ILE A 7 -10.02 4.74 -13.08
CA ILE A 7 -11.28 4.88 -12.36
C ILE A 7 -11.86 6.25 -12.69
N ILE A 8 -13.06 6.25 -13.25
CA ILE A 8 -13.86 7.47 -13.38
C ILE A 8 -14.32 7.83 -11.98
N ILE A 9 -13.83 8.92 -11.41
CA ILE A 9 -14.07 9.38 -10.01
C ILE A 9 -15.55 9.25 -9.57
N ASN A 10 -16.49 9.37 -10.51
CA ASN A 10 -17.93 9.26 -10.27
C ASN A 10 -18.42 7.85 -9.86
N THR A 11 -17.60 6.80 -9.93
CA THR A 11 -17.99 5.42 -9.57
C THR A 11 -17.58 5.01 -8.16
N ILE A 12 -16.82 5.83 -7.41
CA ILE A 12 -16.38 5.51 -6.03
C ILE A 12 -17.57 5.16 -5.13
N PRO A 13 -18.68 5.93 -5.07
CA PRO A 13 -19.82 5.57 -4.22
C PRO A 13 -20.42 4.20 -4.58
N THR A 14 -20.47 3.85 -5.87
CA THR A 14 -20.94 2.54 -6.35
C THR A 14 -20.03 1.41 -5.88
N ILE A 15 -18.71 1.62 -5.97
CA ILE A 15 -17.70 0.66 -5.51
C ILE A 15 -17.79 0.45 -4.00
N VAL A 16 -17.90 1.53 -3.21
CA VAL A 16 -18.06 1.47 -1.75
C VAL A 16 -19.33 0.72 -1.35
N ALA A 17 -20.44 0.97 -2.05
CA ALA A 17 -21.68 0.24 -1.84
C ALA A 17 -21.55 -1.26 -2.19
N ALA A 18 -20.78 -1.61 -3.22
CA ALA A 18 -20.52 -3.00 -3.58
C ALA A 18 -19.65 -3.71 -2.54
N ILE A 19 -18.60 -3.06 -2.02
CA ILE A 19 -17.77 -3.59 -0.92
C ILE A 19 -18.63 -3.85 0.32
N SER A 20 -19.54 -2.93 0.63
CA SER A 20 -20.46 -3.07 1.78
C SER A 20 -21.37 -4.29 1.66
N LYS A 21 -21.76 -4.69 0.44
CA LYS A 21 -22.59 -5.89 0.20
C LYS A 21 -21.85 -7.20 0.48
N VAL A 22 -20.52 -7.21 0.33
CA VAL A 22 -19.68 -8.39 0.61
C VAL A 22 -19.03 -8.35 1.98
N ALA A 23 -19.39 -7.37 2.83
CA ALA A 23 -18.77 -7.12 4.13
C ALA A 23 -18.78 -8.33 5.07
N THR A 24 -19.83 -9.17 5.02
CA THR A 24 -19.92 -10.40 5.82
C THR A 24 -18.92 -11.46 5.39
N THR A 25 -18.50 -11.45 4.12
CA THR A 25 -17.52 -12.40 3.56
C THR A 25 -16.10 -11.93 3.80
N ILE A 26 -15.82 -10.65 3.52
CA ILE A 26 -14.47 -10.09 3.64
C ILE A 26 -14.10 -9.65 5.07
N GLY A 27 -15.06 -9.65 5.99
CA GLY A 27 -14.87 -9.23 7.37
C GLY A 27 -14.84 -7.71 7.61
N PRO A 28 -15.05 -7.29 8.87
CA PRO A 28 -15.14 -5.87 9.22
C PRO A 28 -13.87 -5.05 8.96
N MET A 29 -12.67 -5.63 9.09
CA MET A 29 -11.41 -4.93 8.80
C MET A 29 -11.39 -4.49 7.33
N ILE A 30 -11.58 -5.43 6.40
CA ILE A 30 -11.52 -5.10 4.96
C ILE A 30 -12.69 -4.20 4.58
N ALA A 31 -13.91 -4.51 5.04
CA ALA A 31 -15.10 -3.72 4.75
C ALA A 31 -14.96 -2.25 5.19
N LYS A 32 -14.18 -1.99 6.25
CA LYS A 32 -13.85 -0.63 6.70
C LYS A 32 -12.74 0.01 5.88
N TYR A 33 -11.62 -0.70 5.67
CA TYR A 33 -10.41 -0.08 5.14
C TYR A 33 -10.36 0.02 3.61
N ALA A 34 -10.97 -0.91 2.88
CA ALA A 34 -10.98 -0.87 1.41
C ALA A 34 -11.70 0.39 0.85
N PRO A 35 -12.87 0.81 1.39
CA PRO A 35 -13.48 2.10 1.03
C PRO A 35 -12.58 3.30 1.34
N ILE A 36 -11.95 3.34 2.52
CA ILE A 36 -11.07 4.45 2.93
C ILE A 36 -9.85 4.55 1.99
N LEU A 37 -9.30 3.41 1.58
CA LEU A 37 -8.21 3.33 0.61
C LEU A 37 -8.64 3.94 -0.74
N LEU A 38 -9.81 3.57 -1.25
CA LEU A 38 -10.36 4.11 -2.50
C LEU A 38 -10.59 5.63 -2.43
N GLU A 39 -11.22 6.10 -1.35
CA GLU A 39 -11.54 7.52 -1.16
C GLU A 39 -10.27 8.38 -1.01
N THR A 40 -9.28 7.88 -0.25
CA THR A 40 -8.05 8.63 0.02
C THR A 40 -7.17 8.73 -1.22
N LEU A 41 -7.04 7.63 -1.96
CA LEU A 41 -6.16 7.55 -3.12
C LEU A 41 -6.82 8.11 -4.38
N GLY A 42 -8.13 7.90 -4.55
CA GLY A 42 -8.90 8.42 -5.68
C GLY A 42 -8.23 8.14 -7.02
N LYS A 43 -7.92 9.19 -7.79
CA LYS A 43 -7.23 9.09 -9.08
C LYS A 43 -5.82 8.48 -9.00
N ASN A 44 -5.17 8.50 -7.83
CA ASN A 44 -3.83 7.95 -7.62
C ASN A 44 -3.86 6.45 -7.33
N LEU A 45 -5.04 5.82 -7.22
CA LEU A 45 -5.18 4.41 -6.89
C LEU A 45 -4.32 3.48 -7.75
N PRO A 46 -4.24 3.61 -9.10
CA PRO A 46 -3.43 2.69 -9.89
C PRO A 46 -1.94 2.72 -9.52
N ARG A 47 -1.36 3.90 -9.25
CA ARG A 47 0.03 4.03 -8.82
C ARG A 47 0.24 3.51 -7.40
N ALA A 48 -0.72 3.77 -6.52
CA ALA A 48 -0.66 3.27 -5.15
C ALA A 48 -0.77 1.74 -5.10
N ILE A 49 -1.60 1.11 -5.94
CA ILE A 49 -1.65 -0.36 -6.09
C ILE A 49 -0.28 -0.89 -6.53
N GLN A 50 0.32 -0.32 -7.57
CA GLN A 50 1.67 -0.73 -8.02
C GLN A 50 2.71 -0.58 -6.92
N THR A 51 2.62 0.49 -6.13
CA THR A 51 3.49 0.72 -4.97
C THR A 51 3.27 -0.35 -3.90
N ILE A 52 2.02 -0.66 -3.56
CA ILE A 52 1.65 -1.72 -2.61
C ILE A 52 2.18 -3.07 -3.08
N GLU A 53 2.01 -3.42 -4.35
CA GLU A 53 2.54 -4.66 -4.92
C GLU A 53 4.06 -4.73 -4.81
N GLY A 54 4.75 -3.65 -5.19
CA GLY A 54 6.20 -3.57 -5.10
C GLY A 54 6.70 -3.77 -3.67
N VAL A 55 6.14 -3.05 -2.69
CA VAL A 55 6.57 -3.20 -1.29
C VAL A 55 6.17 -4.54 -0.71
N SER A 56 5.05 -5.12 -1.16
CA SER A 56 4.59 -6.44 -0.73
C SER A 56 5.49 -7.55 -1.24
N LEU A 57 6.04 -7.43 -2.46
CA LEU A 57 7.02 -8.37 -3.01
C LEU A 57 8.33 -8.33 -2.20
N VAL A 58 8.85 -7.12 -1.91
CA VAL A 58 10.07 -6.99 -1.08
C VAL A 58 9.83 -7.51 0.34
N ALA A 59 8.62 -7.32 0.87
CA ALA A 59 8.20 -7.78 2.18
C ALA A 59 7.83 -9.27 2.25
N ASN A 60 7.87 -10.01 1.13
CA ASN A 60 7.40 -11.39 1.00
C ASN A 60 5.92 -11.61 1.42
N ILE A 61 5.10 -10.56 1.32
CA ILE A 61 3.65 -10.62 1.53
C ILE A 61 2.98 -11.18 0.26
N LEU A 62 3.37 -10.65 -0.90
CA LEU A 62 3.08 -11.24 -2.19
C LEU A 62 4.27 -12.09 -2.67
N ARG A 63 3.98 -13.17 -3.36
CA ARG A 63 4.98 -13.99 -4.08
C ARG A 63 5.10 -13.53 -5.53
N PRO A 64 6.19 -13.88 -6.23
CA PRO A 64 6.31 -13.60 -7.66
C PRO A 64 5.09 -14.12 -8.43
N ASN A 65 4.55 -13.28 -9.31
CA ASN A 65 3.34 -13.51 -10.11
C ASN A 65 2.00 -13.45 -9.34
N GLU A 66 1.99 -13.23 -8.02
CA GLU A 66 0.78 -12.88 -7.30
C GLU A 66 0.51 -11.37 -7.43
N GLN A 67 -0.76 -11.02 -7.62
CA GLN A 67 -1.22 -9.64 -7.65
C GLN A 67 -2.18 -9.38 -6.50
N VAL A 68 -2.36 -8.11 -6.15
CA VAL A 68 -3.38 -7.77 -5.14
C VAL A 68 -4.78 -8.13 -5.65
N GLU A 69 -5.05 -8.05 -6.95
CA GLU A 69 -6.36 -8.43 -7.50
C GLU A 69 -6.71 -9.89 -7.21
N ASP A 70 -5.73 -10.82 -7.31
CA ASP A 70 -5.93 -12.24 -6.99
C ASP A 70 -6.28 -12.44 -5.52
N LEU A 71 -5.57 -11.73 -4.63
CA LEU A 71 -5.81 -11.78 -3.20
C LEU A 71 -7.21 -11.25 -2.87
N GLY A 72 -7.65 -10.20 -3.56
CA GLY A 72 -9.00 -9.66 -3.42
C GLY A 72 -10.09 -10.60 -3.94
N ALA A 73 -9.85 -11.26 -5.08
CA ALA A 73 -10.76 -12.27 -5.61
C ALA A 73 -10.96 -13.42 -4.62
N LYS A 74 -9.85 -13.92 -4.06
CA LYS A 74 -9.84 -14.98 -3.05
C LYS A 74 -10.56 -14.56 -1.77
N ALA A 75 -10.30 -13.34 -1.27
CA ALA A 75 -11.00 -12.83 -0.11
C ALA A 75 -12.54 -12.75 -0.31
N MET A 76 -12.99 -12.41 -1.51
CA MET A 76 -14.42 -12.39 -1.85
C MET A 76 -15.05 -13.79 -2.02
N ALA A 77 -14.23 -14.83 -2.20
CA ALA A 77 -14.67 -16.22 -2.34
C ALA A 77 -14.46 -17.06 -1.06
N ALA A 78 -13.75 -16.51 -0.08
CA ALA A 78 -13.38 -17.19 1.15
C ALA A 78 -14.58 -17.46 2.07
N ASP A 79 -14.49 -18.54 2.85
CA ASP A 79 -15.41 -18.84 3.94
C ASP A 79 -14.95 -18.24 5.29
N LYS A 80 -13.71 -17.74 5.35
CA LYS A 80 -13.12 -17.08 6.51
C LYS A 80 -12.71 -15.65 6.20
N ALA A 81 -12.82 -14.80 7.20
CA ALA A 81 -12.39 -13.42 7.19
C ALA A 81 -11.05 -13.26 7.95
N PRO A 82 -10.35 -12.12 7.81
CA PRO A 82 -9.14 -11.84 8.59
C PRO A 82 -9.33 -12.01 10.11
N GLU A 83 -10.52 -11.70 10.61
CA GLU A 83 -10.87 -11.78 12.03
C GLU A 83 -10.89 -13.21 12.59
N ASP A 84 -10.91 -14.23 11.72
CA ASP A 84 -10.78 -15.64 12.11
C ASP A 84 -9.32 -16.03 12.40
N PHE A 85 -8.38 -15.10 12.23
CA PHE A 85 -6.94 -15.32 12.37
C PHE A 85 -6.32 -14.35 13.38
N THR A 86 -5.22 -14.78 14.01
CA THR A 86 -4.48 -13.91 14.95
C THR A 86 -3.58 -12.93 14.21
N ARG A 87 -3.04 -13.34 13.05
CA ARG A 87 -2.15 -12.54 12.22
C ARG A 87 -2.76 -12.36 10.83
N ILE A 88 -2.58 -11.19 10.25
CA ILE A 88 -3.02 -10.96 8.87
C ILE A 88 -2.28 -11.89 7.89
N ASN A 89 -1.02 -12.24 8.21
CA ASN A 89 -0.24 -13.15 7.39
C ASN A 89 -0.79 -14.58 7.39
N ASP A 90 -1.38 -15.05 8.49
CA ASP A 90 -2.06 -16.35 8.54
C ASP A 90 -3.29 -16.35 7.61
N TYR A 91 -4.02 -15.23 7.56
CA TYR A 91 -5.13 -15.06 6.63
C TYR A 91 -4.66 -15.06 5.16
N ILE A 92 -3.57 -14.35 4.85
CA ILE A 92 -2.97 -14.34 3.50
C ILE A 92 -2.55 -15.75 3.09
N ASP A 93 -1.94 -16.52 3.98
CA ASP A 93 -1.57 -17.91 3.71
C ASP A 93 -2.78 -18.81 3.53
N TYR A 94 -3.86 -18.61 4.29
CA TYR A 94 -5.13 -19.30 4.06
C TYR A 94 -5.71 -18.97 2.68
N LEU A 95 -5.81 -17.68 2.31
CA LEU A 95 -6.30 -17.28 0.97
C LEU A 95 -5.45 -17.91 -0.13
N ARG A 96 -4.14 -17.96 0.07
CA ARG A 96 -3.20 -18.51 -0.90
C ARG A 96 -3.39 -20.01 -1.09
N ASN A 97 -3.47 -20.78 -0.02
CA ASN A 97 -3.35 -22.23 -0.05
C ASN A 97 -4.71 -22.96 -0.07
N GLU A 98 -5.75 -22.36 0.50
CA GLU A 98 -7.04 -23.03 0.73
C GLU A 98 -8.18 -22.47 -0.12
N VAL A 99 -8.04 -21.25 -0.65
CA VAL A 99 -9.08 -20.61 -1.47
C VAL A 99 -8.73 -20.70 -2.96
N GLU A 100 -9.51 -21.50 -3.68
CA GLU A 100 -9.42 -21.64 -5.13
C GLU A 100 -10.31 -20.62 -5.84
N VAL A 101 -9.72 -19.89 -6.79
CA VAL A 101 -10.42 -18.98 -7.69
C VAL A 101 -9.89 -19.20 -9.09
N ASP A 102 -10.78 -19.41 -10.05
CA ASP A 102 -10.43 -19.38 -11.46
C ASP A 102 -10.25 -17.92 -11.91
N SER A 103 -8.99 -17.46 -11.91
CA SER A 103 -8.64 -16.09 -12.31
C SER A 103 -9.04 -15.76 -13.75
N GLN A 104 -9.14 -16.77 -14.63
CA GLN A 104 -9.57 -16.57 -16.02
C GLN A 104 -11.08 -16.36 -16.15
N ALA A 105 -11.85 -16.84 -15.18
CA ALA A 105 -13.31 -16.65 -15.13
C ALA A 105 -13.73 -15.34 -14.45
N LEU A 106 -12.78 -14.57 -13.89
CA LEU A 106 -13.08 -13.30 -13.24
C LEU A 106 -13.65 -12.28 -14.23
N SER A 107 -14.69 -11.58 -13.79
CA SER A 107 -15.29 -10.46 -14.54
C SER A 107 -14.21 -9.45 -14.92
N GLN A 108 -14.15 -9.12 -16.20
CA GLN A 108 -13.24 -8.08 -16.73
C GLN A 108 -13.85 -6.68 -16.61
N ASP A 109 -15.00 -6.53 -15.94
CA ASP A 109 -15.58 -5.23 -15.66
C ASP A 109 -14.61 -4.38 -14.80
N PRO A 110 -14.31 -3.13 -15.22
CA PRO A 110 -13.41 -2.25 -14.47
C PRO A 110 -13.81 -2.00 -13.01
N ILE A 111 -15.10 -1.98 -12.70
CA ILE A 111 -15.62 -1.80 -11.34
C ILE A 111 -15.32 -3.05 -10.53
N ASP A 112 -15.59 -4.23 -11.06
CA ASP A 112 -15.30 -5.50 -10.39
C ASP A 112 -13.80 -5.68 -10.13
N SER A 113 -12.96 -5.36 -11.11
CA SER A 113 -11.50 -5.37 -10.95
C SER A 113 -11.06 -4.35 -9.89
N THR A 114 -11.65 -3.15 -9.87
CA THR A 114 -11.34 -2.13 -8.85
C THR A 114 -11.72 -2.59 -7.44
N ILE A 115 -12.87 -3.25 -7.27
CA ILE A 115 -13.29 -3.81 -5.98
C ILE A 115 -12.26 -4.83 -5.49
N ARG A 116 -11.90 -5.80 -6.33
CA ARG A 116 -10.90 -6.82 -6.01
C ARG A 116 -9.55 -6.20 -5.67
N ASN A 117 -9.09 -5.26 -6.49
CA ASN A 117 -7.84 -4.55 -6.24
C ASN A 117 -7.87 -3.79 -4.89
N ALA A 118 -8.95 -3.08 -4.57
CA ALA A 118 -9.06 -2.36 -3.29
C ALA A 118 -9.03 -3.29 -2.08
N ILE A 119 -9.75 -4.41 -2.15
CA ILE A 119 -9.76 -5.45 -1.11
C ILE A 119 -8.37 -6.04 -0.95
N GLY A 120 -7.77 -6.52 -2.03
CA GLY A 120 -6.45 -7.15 -1.99
C GLY A 120 -5.33 -6.20 -1.59
N ALA A 121 -5.37 -4.95 -2.06
CA ALA A 121 -4.42 -3.92 -1.67
C ALA A 121 -4.51 -3.59 -0.18
N THR A 122 -5.72 -3.61 0.38
CA THR A 122 -5.94 -3.45 1.82
C THR A 122 -5.31 -4.59 2.61
N ILE A 123 -5.53 -5.84 2.19
CA ILE A 123 -4.95 -7.03 2.84
C ILE A 123 -3.42 -6.98 2.75
N ALA A 124 -2.86 -6.73 1.57
CA ALA A 124 -1.44 -6.69 1.34
C ALA A 124 -0.76 -5.56 2.14
N LEU A 125 -1.35 -4.35 2.17
CA LEU A 125 -0.85 -3.23 2.95
C LEU A 125 -0.85 -3.53 4.45
N LYS A 126 -1.88 -4.22 4.97
CA LYS A 126 -1.92 -4.69 6.36
C LYS A 126 -0.85 -5.75 6.62
N GLY A 127 -0.62 -6.67 5.70
CA GLY A 127 0.49 -7.65 5.76
C GLY A 127 1.85 -6.97 5.85
N VAL A 128 2.10 -5.98 4.99
CA VAL A 128 3.35 -5.20 5.01
C VAL A 128 3.49 -4.49 6.36
N GLY A 129 2.43 -3.83 6.85
CA GLY A 129 2.47 -3.13 8.13
C GLY A 129 2.76 -4.06 9.32
N GLU A 130 2.13 -5.24 9.36
CA GLU A 130 2.41 -6.25 10.40
C GLU A 130 3.88 -6.71 10.36
N MET A 131 4.43 -6.96 9.17
CA MET A 131 5.84 -7.32 8.99
C MET A 131 6.78 -6.21 9.49
N MET A 132 6.45 -4.96 9.16
CA MET A 132 7.24 -3.79 9.56
C MET A 132 7.08 -3.42 11.03
N GLY A 133 6.08 -3.98 11.73
CA GLY A 133 5.74 -3.61 13.11
C GLY A 133 5.17 -2.20 13.24
N THR A 134 4.70 -1.60 12.14
CA THR A 134 4.11 -0.26 12.09
C THR A 134 3.09 -0.17 10.97
N GLU A 135 2.03 0.61 11.16
CA GLU A 135 1.08 0.87 10.06
C GLU A 135 1.71 1.80 9.02
N ILE A 136 1.43 1.54 7.74
CA ILE A 136 1.71 2.47 6.65
C ILE A 136 0.44 3.30 6.43
N SER A 137 0.54 4.61 6.67
CA SER A 137 -0.59 5.52 6.53
C SER A 137 -0.94 5.75 5.05
N LEU A 138 -2.24 5.95 4.77
CA LEU A 138 -2.71 6.22 3.41
C LEU A 138 -2.26 7.59 2.86
N PRO A 139 -2.16 8.68 3.65
CA PRO A 139 -1.56 9.93 3.18
C PRO A 139 -0.11 9.76 2.74
N PHE A 140 0.74 9.11 3.55
CA PHE A 140 2.10 8.78 3.13
C PHE A 140 2.13 7.93 1.85
N LEU A 141 1.31 6.87 1.78
CA LEU A 141 1.23 6.02 0.58
C LEU A 141 0.85 6.83 -0.67
N LYS A 142 -0.11 7.75 -0.54
CA LYS A 142 -0.52 8.65 -1.62
C LYS A 142 0.64 9.53 -2.09
N THR A 143 1.45 10.03 -1.16
CA THR A 143 2.62 10.87 -1.47
C THR A 143 3.71 10.05 -2.14
N ILE A 144 4.16 8.95 -1.51
CA ILE A 144 5.31 8.17 -1.96
C ILE A 144 5.05 7.46 -3.30
N SER A 145 3.81 7.04 -3.58
CA SER A 145 3.44 6.39 -4.85
C SER A 145 3.54 7.32 -6.07
N GLN A 146 3.66 8.64 -5.86
CA GLN A 146 3.84 9.60 -6.93
C GLN A 146 5.32 9.82 -7.28
N LEU A 147 6.23 9.48 -6.37
CA LEU A 147 7.67 9.72 -6.51
C LEU A 147 8.38 8.61 -7.30
N GLY A 148 7.72 7.47 -7.53
CA GLY A 148 8.29 6.37 -8.32
C GLY A 148 9.54 5.75 -7.68
N LEU A 149 9.63 5.75 -6.35
CA LEU A 149 10.77 5.20 -5.63
C LEU A 149 10.80 3.68 -5.69
N GLU A 150 12.02 3.13 -5.62
CA GLU A 150 12.23 1.69 -5.48
C GLU A 150 11.55 1.15 -4.20
N PRO A 151 10.84 0.02 -4.25
CA PRO A 151 10.07 -0.46 -3.11
C PRO A 151 10.90 -0.72 -1.84
N LYS A 152 12.16 -1.15 -1.99
CA LYS A 152 13.10 -1.33 -0.87
C LYS A 152 13.37 0.00 -0.15
N LEU A 153 13.54 1.09 -0.90
CA LEU A 153 13.73 2.42 -0.33
C LEU A 153 12.47 2.86 0.43
N ILE A 154 11.28 2.62 -0.11
CA ILE A 154 10.00 2.94 0.56
C ILE A 154 9.91 2.24 1.93
N LEU A 155 10.19 0.94 2.00
CA LEU A 155 10.19 0.20 3.27
C LEU A 155 11.25 0.73 4.25
N THR A 156 12.40 1.17 3.73
CA THR A 156 13.46 1.76 4.54
C THR A 156 13.05 3.11 5.11
N ILE A 157 12.36 3.95 4.33
CA ILE A 157 11.76 5.22 4.80
C ILE A 157 10.74 4.94 5.92
N VAL A 158 9.81 4.00 5.71
CA VAL A 158 8.81 3.62 6.72
C VAL A 158 9.49 3.22 8.03
N LYS A 159 10.54 2.39 7.96
CA LYS A 159 11.30 1.97 9.15
C LYS A 159 12.02 3.13 9.83
N ALA A 160 12.66 4.01 9.05
CA ALA A 160 13.38 5.15 9.58
C ALA A 160 12.43 6.12 10.33
N TYR A 161 11.23 6.36 9.80
CA TYR A 161 10.21 7.17 10.47
C TYR A 161 9.68 6.51 11.75
N ALA A 162 9.41 5.21 11.72
CA ALA A 162 8.99 4.48 12.92
C ALA A 162 10.03 4.54 14.05
N GLN A 163 11.32 4.59 13.70
CA GLN A 163 12.43 4.68 14.65
C GLN A 163 12.73 6.10 15.12
N SER A 164 12.48 7.12 14.29
CA SER A 164 12.77 8.52 14.62
C SER A 164 11.74 9.15 15.55
N GLY A 165 10.51 8.63 15.55
CA GLY A 165 9.37 9.22 16.26
C GLY A 165 8.79 10.46 15.56
N LEU A 166 9.26 10.80 14.35
CA LEU A 166 8.65 11.83 13.51
C LEU A 166 7.38 11.29 12.86
N ASN A 167 6.45 12.20 12.55
CA ASN A 167 5.25 11.84 11.81
C ASN A 167 5.58 11.61 10.33
N ILE A 168 5.32 10.40 9.82
CA ILE A 168 5.57 10.06 8.42
C ILE A 168 4.65 10.81 7.44
N ASP A 169 3.48 11.26 7.90
CA ASP A 169 2.56 12.04 7.06
C ASP A 169 3.12 13.44 6.76
N ASP A 170 4.06 13.95 7.57
CA ASP A 170 4.72 15.24 7.33
C ASP A 170 5.75 15.16 6.19
N VAL A 171 5.99 13.99 5.58
CA VAL A 171 6.78 13.86 4.34
C VAL A 171 6.18 14.73 3.22
N GLU A 172 4.86 14.80 3.08
CA GLU A 172 4.24 15.68 2.09
C GLU A 172 4.57 17.17 2.36
N LEU A 173 4.52 17.58 3.64
CA LEU A 173 4.86 18.94 4.04
C LEU A 173 6.35 19.24 3.80
N TYR A 174 7.22 18.27 4.05
CA TYR A 174 8.65 18.37 3.77
C TYR A 174 8.93 18.57 2.28
N LEU A 175 8.27 17.78 1.42
CA LEU A 175 8.45 17.86 -0.03
C LEU A 175 7.91 19.18 -0.61
N ASN A 176 6.86 19.74 0.00
CA ASN A 176 6.24 20.99 -0.43
C ASN A 176 6.85 22.26 0.20
N ASP A 177 7.96 22.15 0.94
CA ASP A 177 8.59 23.26 1.68
C ASP A 177 7.64 23.98 2.67
N GLN A 178 6.74 23.22 3.31
CA GLN A 178 5.72 23.74 4.24
C GLN A 178 6.09 23.56 5.71
N LEU A 179 7.24 22.95 6.00
CA LEU A 179 7.77 22.79 7.35
C LEU A 179 8.67 23.98 7.75
N SER A 180 8.80 24.21 9.05
CA SER A 180 9.84 25.13 9.56
C SER A 180 11.24 24.62 9.23
N ILE A 181 12.25 25.50 9.21
CA ILE A 181 13.65 25.10 8.93
C ILE A 181 14.12 23.96 9.84
N ALA A 182 13.80 24.04 11.14
CA ALA A 182 14.17 23.00 12.10
C ALA A 182 13.50 21.66 11.80
N GLN A 183 12.21 21.66 11.48
CA GLN A 183 11.48 20.46 11.08
C GLN A 183 12.00 19.91 9.74
N SER A 184 12.20 20.77 8.75
CA SER A 184 12.77 20.37 7.46
C SER A 184 14.12 19.67 7.63
N GLN A 185 14.99 20.18 8.50
CA GLN A 185 16.27 19.52 8.79
C GLN A 185 16.09 18.14 9.43
N GLN A 186 15.16 17.99 10.36
CA GLN A 186 14.86 16.69 11.00
C GLN A 186 14.31 15.67 9.99
N HIS A 187 13.36 16.07 9.14
CA HIS A 187 12.81 15.19 8.11
C HIS A 187 13.85 14.83 7.05
N SER A 188 14.69 15.80 6.64
CA SER A 188 15.79 15.56 5.72
C SER A 188 16.77 14.52 6.26
N GLU A 189 17.16 14.60 7.54
CA GLU A 189 18.11 13.65 8.14
C GLU A 189 17.56 12.22 8.17
N VAL A 190 16.27 12.05 8.49
CA VAL A 190 15.60 10.74 8.48
C VAL A 190 15.56 10.15 7.07
N LEU A 191 15.25 10.97 6.06
CA LEU A 191 15.25 10.54 4.67
C LEU A 191 16.67 10.20 4.19
N VAL A 192 17.67 11.03 4.48
CA VAL A 192 19.08 10.78 4.12
C VAL A 192 19.54 9.45 4.71
N THR A 193 19.25 9.21 5.98
CA THR A 193 19.54 7.94 6.65
C THR A 193 18.85 6.77 5.92
N ALA A 194 17.59 6.92 5.52
CA ALA A 194 16.88 5.89 4.78
C ALA A 194 17.51 5.59 3.41
N PHE A 195 17.95 6.61 2.68
CA PHE A 195 18.66 6.44 1.40
C PHE A 195 19.98 5.69 1.59
N GLN A 196 20.80 6.09 2.57
CA GLN A 196 22.08 5.40 2.84
C GLN A 196 21.89 3.95 3.32
N VAL A 197 20.78 3.63 3.99
CA VAL A 197 20.46 2.24 4.36
C VAL A 197 19.98 1.43 3.15
N ALA A 198 19.20 2.04 2.26
CA ALA A 198 18.70 1.37 1.06
C ALA A 198 19.81 1.11 0.04
N GLU A 199 20.73 2.07 -0.10
CA GLU A 199 21.85 2.14 -1.06
C GLU A 199 23.14 2.49 -0.30
N PRO A 200 23.80 1.50 0.34
CA PRO A 200 25.00 1.71 1.17
C PRO A 200 26.22 2.28 0.44
N GLU A 201 26.20 2.26 -0.89
CA GLU A 201 27.21 2.85 -1.76
C GLU A 201 27.10 4.38 -1.85
N LEU A 202 25.95 4.98 -1.51
CA LEU A 202 25.79 6.43 -1.51
C LEU A 202 26.58 7.04 -0.34
N ASP A 203 27.47 7.97 -0.68
CA ASP A 203 27.99 8.87 0.35
C ASP A 203 26.90 9.82 0.86
N ARG A 204 27.21 10.52 1.94
CA ARG A 204 26.23 11.41 2.57
C ARG A 204 25.76 12.52 1.63
N GLN A 205 26.66 13.09 0.82
CA GLN A 205 26.32 14.17 -0.09
C GLN A 205 25.40 13.67 -1.21
N GLN A 206 25.67 12.48 -1.75
CA GLN A 206 24.82 11.85 -2.76
C GLN A 206 23.42 11.53 -2.21
N ALA A 207 23.33 11.07 -0.95
CA ALA A 207 22.05 10.84 -0.29
C ALA A 207 21.29 12.15 -0.02
N GLU A 208 21.99 13.22 0.40
CA GLU A 208 21.42 14.57 0.54
C GLU A 208 20.89 15.09 -0.80
N ASP A 209 21.66 14.95 -1.88
CA ASP A 209 21.25 15.32 -3.23
C ASP A 209 20.03 14.51 -3.69
N ALA A 210 20.00 13.20 -3.44
CA ALA A 210 18.86 12.35 -3.77
C ALA A 210 17.58 12.77 -3.04
N VAL A 211 17.68 13.10 -1.74
CA VAL A 211 16.56 13.59 -0.94
C VAL A 211 16.08 14.97 -1.41
N MET A 212 17.00 15.87 -1.77
CA MET A 212 16.64 17.18 -2.33
C MET A 212 15.93 17.04 -3.68
N ASN A 213 16.31 16.07 -4.51
CA ASN A 213 15.69 15.80 -5.81
C ASN A 213 14.27 15.21 -5.73
N LEU A 214 13.77 14.89 -4.53
CA LEU A 214 12.37 14.48 -4.33
C LEU A 214 11.39 15.66 -4.39
N ARG A 215 11.90 16.89 -4.28
CA ARG A 215 11.13 18.14 -4.22
C ARG A 215 10.84 18.71 -5.61
#